data_AF-A0AAV8XQV8-F1
#
_entry.id   AF-A0AAV8XQV8-F1
#
_cell.length_a   1.000
_cell.length_b   1.000
_cell.length_c   1.000
_cell.angle_alpha   90.00
_cell.angle_beta   90.00
_cell.angle_gamma   90.00
#
_symmetry.space_group_name_H-M   'P 1'
#
loop_
_entity.id
_entity.type
_entity.pdbx_description
1 polymer ?
#
loop_
_entity_poly.entity_id
_entity_poly.type
_entity_poly.pdbx_seq_one_letter_code
_entity_poly.pdbx_strand_id
1 'polypeptide(L)'
;MRFEPVNGQGDGSPYSCRRAACEYHFNNDCPNELKVNTEHGVIACKSACGAFNSDEYCCRNSHNTPDTCRSSNWPVNFPAHFKNHCPDAYSYAYDDQKKYIYL
;
A
#
# COMPACT_ATOMS: atom_id res chain seq x y z
N MET A 1 -4.90 8.37 -8.27
CA MET A 1 -4.48 9.68 -7.72
C MET A 1 -2.99 9.87 -7.93
N ARG A 2 -2.52 11.11 -8.08
CA ARG A 2 -1.11 11.45 -8.19
C ARG A 2 -0.81 12.75 -7.45
N PHE A 3 0.40 12.84 -6.90
CA PHE A 3 0.95 14.02 -6.25
C PHE A 3 2.28 14.35 -6.92
N GLU A 4 2.42 15.58 -7.39
CA GLU A 4 3.56 16.04 -8.19
C GLU A 4 4.10 17.37 -7.64
N PRO A 5 5.41 17.48 -7.37
CA PRO A 5 6.01 18.75 -7.00
C PRO A 5 5.97 19.75 -8.16
N VAL A 6 5.54 20.99 -7.89
CA VAL A 6 5.59 22.08 -8.88
C VAL A 6 7.05 22.53 -9.03
N ASN A 7 7.54 22.58 -10.27
CA ASN A 7 8.94 22.88 -10.60
C ASN A 7 9.97 21.92 -9.96
N GLY A 8 9.55 20.73 -9.51
CA GLY A 8 10.46 19.72 -8.98
C GLY A 8 11.37 19.16 -10.08
N GLN A 9 12.67 19.30 -9.91
CA GLN A 9 13.65 18.61 -10.75
C GLN A 9 14.09 17.34 -10.01
N GLY A 10 13.90 16.18 -10.65
CA GLY A 10 14.34 14.92 -10.10
C GLY A 10 15.80 14.65 -10.46
N ASP A 11 16.63 14.32 -9.47
CA ASP A 11 18.04 13.98 -9.65
C ASP A 11 18.29 12.48 -9.72
N GLY A 12 17.25 11.66 -9.59
CA GLY A 12 17.41 10.22 -9.61
C GLY A 12 17.78 9.61 -8.24
N SER A 13 17.85 10.39 -7.17
CA SER A 13 18.08 9.89 -5.80
C SER A 13 16.79 9.39 -5.12
N PRO A 14 16.87 8.66 -3.98
CA PRO A 14 15.72 8.29 -3.16
C PRO A 14 14.93 9.50 -2.61
N TYR A 15 15.58 10.66 -2.52
CA TYR A 15 14.98 11.93 -2.06
C TYR A 15 14.72 12.90 -3.22
N SER A 16 14.85 12.41 -4.45
CA SER A 16 14.53 13.15 -5.67
C SER A 16 13.08 13.65 -5.61
N CYS A 17 12.84 14.88 -6.05
CA CYS A 17 11.51 15.50 -6.18
C CYS A 17 10.67 14.83 -7.28
N ARG A 18 10.38 13.53 -7.13
CA ARG A 18 9.62 12.72 -8.08
C ARG A 18 8.13 12.76 -7.75
N ARG A 19 7.35 12.46 -8.77
CA ARG A 19 5.93 12.15 -8.67
C ARG A 19 5.69 10.94 -7.75
N ALA A 20 4.66 11.02 -6.90
CA ALA A 20 4.09 9.87 -6.21
C ALA A 20 2.70 9.58 -6.80
N ALA A 21 2.48 8.39 -7.37
CA ALA A 21 1.25 8.09 -8.08
C ALA A 21 0.71 6.68 -7.84
N CYS A 22 -0.61 6.57 -7.95
CA CYS A 22 -1.35 5.32 -8.00
C CYS A 22 -2.61 5.55 -8.85
N GLU A 23 -2.51 5.27 -10.14
CA GLU A 23 -3.60 5.52 -11.10
C GLU A 23 -4.38 4.25 -11.45
N TYR A 24 -3.98 3.10 -10.89
CA TYR A 24 -4.69 1.84 -11.08
C TYR A 24 -6.08 1.85 -10.44
N HIS A 25 -7.07 1.30 -11.15
CA HIS A 25 -8.45 1.24 -10.70
C HIS A 25 -8.75 -0.08 -9.99
N PHE A 26 -8.50 -0.12 -8.68
CA PHE A 26 -8.63 -1.36 -7.88
C PHE A 26 -10.03 -1.96 -7.83
N ASN A 27 -11.11 -1.20 -8.09
CA ASN A 27 -12.47 -1.76 -8.02
C ASN A 27 -12.69 -2.89 -9.04
N ASN A 28 -11.89 -2.94 -10.11
CA ASN A 28 -11.99 -3.98 -11.14
C ASN A 28 -11.31 -5.30 -10.75
N ASP A 29 -10.37 -5.24 -9.81
CA ASP A 29 -9.52 -6.38 -9.42
C ASP A 29 -9.21 -6.37 -7.92
N CYS A 30 -10.18 -5.99 -7.10
CA CYS A 30 -10.02 -5.98 -5.65
C CYS A 30 -10.15 -7.41 -5.11
N PRO A 31 -9.28 -7.88 -4.20
CA PRO A 31 -9.48 -9.14 -3.49
C PRO A 31 -10.83 -9.19 -2.79
N ASN A 32 -11.50 -10.35 -2.82
CA ASN A 32 -12.90 -10.47 -2.38
C ASN A 32 -13.10 -10.01 -0.92
N GLU A 33 -12.14 -10.30 -0.06
CA GLU A 33 -12.13 -9.97 1.36
C GLU A 33 -12.02 -8.46 1.63
N LEU A 34 -11.58 -7.69 0.63
CA LEU A 34 -11.33 -6.25 0.74
C LEU A 34 -12.38 -5.41 0.01
N LYS A 35 -13.27 -6.03 -0.78
CA LYS A 35 -14.28 -5.33 -1.57
C LYS A 35 -15.27 -4.57 -0.69
N VAL A 36 -15.59 -3.35 -1.09
CA VAL A 36 -16.77 -2.62 -0.64
C VAL A 36 -17.81 -2.71 -1.75
N ASN A 37 -18.87 -3.47 -1.53
CA ASN A 37 -19.93 -3.72 -2.50
C ASN A 37 -21.17 -2.87 -2.24
N THR A 38 -21.84 -2.54 -3.33
CA THR A 38 -23.20 -2.01 -3.37
C THR A 38 -24.04 -2.86 -4.33
N GLU A 39 -25.33 -2.56 -4.45
CA GLU A 39 -26.20 -3.17 -5.47
C GLU A 39 -25.71 -2.92 -6.90
N HIS A 40 -24.88 -1.88 -7.11
CA HIS A 40 -24.33 -1.51 -8.41
C HIS A 40 -22.88 -2.00 -8.63
N GLY A 41 -22.34 -2.81 -7.72
CA GLY A 41 -21.00 -3.39 -7.81
C GLY A 41 -19.99 -2.83 -6.80
N VAL A 42 -18.71 -3.10 -7.06
CA VAL A 42 -17.59 -2.71 -6.19
C VAL A 42 -17.33 -1.21 -6.31
N ILE A 43 -17.42 -0.48 -5.20
CA ILE A 43 -17.20 0.98 -5.17
C ILE A 43 -15.87 1.39 -4.53
N ALA A 44 -15.25 0.50 -3.76
CA ALA A 44 -13.95 0.73 -3.16
C ALA A 44 -13.24 -0.60 -2.84
N CYS A 45 -11.93 -0.52 -2.65
CA CYS A 45 -11.10 -1.60 -2.13
C CYS A 45 -10.46 -1.15 -0.81
N LYS A 46 -10.77 -1.85 0.29
CA LYS A 46 -10.20 -1.56 1.61
C LYS A 46 -8.74 -1.99 1.66
N SER A 47 -7.99 -1.37 2.57
CA SER A 47 -6.74 -1.98 3.05
C SER A 47 -7.06 -3.17 3.96
N ALA A 48 -6.07 -4.05 4.19
CA ALA A 48 -6.23 -5.15 5.15
C ALA A 48 -6.61 -4.64 6.56
N CYS A 49 -5.95 -3.59 7.05
CA CYS A 49 -6.32 -2.96 8.32
C CYS A 49 -7.78 -2.46 8.31
N GLY A 50 -8.24 -1.80 7.24
CA GLY A 50 -9.61 -1.31 7.14
C GLY A 50 -10.67 -2.42 7.00
N ALA A 51 -10.29 -3.61 6.53
CA ALA A 51 -11.17 -4.77 6.42
C ALA A 51 -11.26 -5.57 7.73
N PHE A 52 -10.12 -5.82 8.38
CA PHE A 52 -10.03 -6.77 9.49
C PHE A 52 -9.83 -6.12 10.86
N ASN A 53 -9.30 -4.89 10.90
CA ASN A 53 -9.00 -4.13 12.13
C ASN A 53 -8.18 -4.89 13.19
N SER A 54 -7.39 -5.89 12.78
CA SER A 54 -6.50 -6.63 13.68
C SER A 54 -5.20 -5.86 13.90
N ASP A 55 -4.55 -6.08 15.04
CA ASP A 55 -3.27 -5.44 15.36
C ASP A 55 -2.16 -5.83 14.37
N GLU A 56 -2.19 -7.06 13.86
CA GLU A 56 -1.26 -7.55 12.84
C GLU A 56 -1.40 -6.77 11.52
N TYR A 57 -2.63 -6.64 10.98
CA TYR A 57 -2.85 -5.94 9.71
C TYR A 57 -2.71 -4.42 9.83
N CYS A 58 -2.94 -3.88 11.04
CA CYS A 58 -2.83 -2.45 11.32
C CYS A 58 -1.45 -2.05 11.89
N CYS A 59 -0.54 -2.99 12.10
CA CYS A 59 0.76 -2.75 12.73
C CYS A 59 0.66 -2.01 14.08
N ARG A 60 -0.17 -2.51 15.00
CA ARG A 60 -0.37 -1.93 16.34
C ARG A 60 0.16 -2.86 17.43
N ASN A 61 0.28 -2.35 18.65
CA ASN A 61 0.65 -3.12 19.83
C ASN A 61 1.95 -3.93 19.61
N SER A 62 1.90 -5.26 19.71
CA SER A 62 3.06 -6.13 19.46
C SER A 62 3.62 -6.04 18.04
N HIS A 63 2.83 -5.53 17.08
CA HIS A 63 3.19 -5.32 15.68
C HIS A 63 3.54 -3.86 15.37
N ASN A 64 3.87 -3.03 16.37
CA ASN A 64 4.15 -1.60 16.17
C ASN A 64 5.59 -1.28 15.72
N THR A 65 6.32 -2.28 15.21
CA THR A 65 7.64 -2.06 14.61
C THR A 65 7.68 -2.73 13.24
N PRO A 66 8.55 -2.26 12.34
CA PRO A 66 8.69 -2.89 11.03
C PRO A 66 9.09 -4.38 11.10
N ASP A 67 9.95 -4.74 12.07
CA ASP A 67 10.37 -6.14 12.27
C ASP A 67 9.24 -7.04 12.78
N THR A 68 8.33 -6.49 13.58
CA THR A 68 7.18 -7.23 14.12
C THR A 68 5.93 -7.14 13.24
N CYS A 69 5.94 -6.31 12.19
CA CYS A 69 4.85 -6.16 11.23
C CYS A 69 5.34 -6.30 9.78
N ARG A 70 5.84 -7.49 9.45
CA ARG A 70 6.23 -7.83 8.08
C ARG A 70 5.02 -8.40 7.34
N SER A 71 4.56 -7.73 6.29
CA SER A 71 3.38 -8.20 5.54
C SER A 71 3.55 -9.56 4.88
N SER A 72 4.80 -10.00 4.68
CA SER A 72 5.14 -11.35 4.21
C SER A 72 4.79 -12.46 5.21
N ASN A 73 4.60 -12.12 6.49
CA ASN A 73 4.28 -13.07 7.54
C ASN A 73 2.77 -13.17 7.81
N TRP A 74 1.98 -12.28 7.22
CA TRP A 74 0.52 -12.29 7.34
C TRP A 74 -0.08 -13.52 6.62
N PRO A 75 -1.27 -14.00 7.04
CA PRO A 75 -1.96 -15.09 6.35
C PRO A 75 -2.14 -14.85 4.85
N VAL A 76 -2.42 -13.59 4.47
CA VAL A 76 -2.47 -13.15 3.07
C VAL A 76 -1.70 -11.83 2.95
N ASN A 77 -0.74 -11.77 2.04
CA ASN A 77 0.05 -10.57 1.77
C ASN A 77 -0.69 -9.57 0.87
N PHE A 78 -1.81 -9.03 1.36
CA PHE A 78 -2.59 -8.01 0.65
C PHE A 78 -1.75 -6.80 0.19
N PRO A 79 -0.76 -6.29 0.95
CA PRO A 79 0.05 -5.16 0.50
C PRO A 79 0.80 -5.42 -0.81
N ALA A 80 1.18 -6.67 -1.10
CA ALA A 80 1.83 -7.01 -2.36
C ALA A 80 0.94 -6.72 -3.58
N HIS A 81 -0.38 -6.97 -3.48
CA HIS A 81 -1.32 -6.65 -4.56
C HIS A 81 -1.33 -5.14 -4.87
N PHE A 82 -1.48 -4.30 -3.84
CA PHE A 82 -1.47 -2.84 -4.03
C PHE A 82 -0.12 -2.34 -4.53
N LYS A 83 0.99 -2.87 -3.99
CA LYS A 83 2.35 -2.43 -4.35
C LYS A 83 2.71 -2.76 -5.79
N ASN A 84 2.27 -3.91 -6.28
CA ASN A 84 2.52 -4.33 -7.67
C ASN A 84 1.85 -3.41 -8.69
N HIS A 85 0.64 -2.92 -8.39
CA HIS A 85 -0.08 -1.98 -9.26
C HIS A 85 0.29 -0.52 -9.04
N CYS A 86 0.73 -0.16 -7.82
CA CYS A 86 1.09 1.20 -7.45
C CYS A 86 2.43 1.24 -6.69
N PRO A 87 3.58 1.10 -7.39
CA PRO A 87 4.90 1.06 -6.76
C PRO A 87 5.27 2.33 -5.98
N ASP A 88 4.77 3.48 -6.41
CA ASP A 88 5.07 4.79 -5.80
C ASP A 88 4.20 5.08 -4.57
N ALA A 89 3.13 4.30 -4.34
CA ALA A 89 2.26 4.45 -3.19
C ALA A 89 2.67 3.53 -2.05
N TYR A 90 2.32 3.94 -0.82
CA TYR A 90 2.41 3.07 0.34
C TYR A 90 1.30 2.03 0.31
N SER A 91 1.66 0.75 0.38
CA SER A 91 0.69 -0.35 0.41
C SER A 91 0.33 -0.82 1.83
N TYR A 92 1.15 -0.47 2.84
CA TYR A 92 0.89 -0.70 4.27
C TYR A 92 1.78 0.20 5.13
N ALA A 93 1.65 0.11 6.46
CA ALA A 93 2.30 1.03 7.40
C ALA A 93 3.84 1.08 7.33
N TYR A 94 4.51 -0.03 7.00
CA TYR A 94 5.98 -0.11 6.95
C TYR A 94 6.55 -0.44 5.56
N ASP A 95 5.85 -0.02 4.50
CA ASP A 95 6.22 -0.31 3.10
C ASP A 95 7.60 0.20 2.68
N ASP A 96 8.17 1.19 3.40
CA ASP A 96 9.51 1.71 3.11
C ASP A 96 10.64 0.71 3.36
N GLN A 97 10.42 -0.35 4.14
CA GLN A 97 11.46 -1.38 4.31
C GLN A 97 11.78 -2.12 3.00
N LYS A 98 10.91 -2.01 1.97
CA LYS A 98 11.23 -2.51 0.62
C LYS A 98 12.07 -1.53 -0.20
N LYS A 99 12.17 -0.25 0.18
CA LYS A 99 12.83 0.79 -0.62
C LYS A 99 14.35 0.81 -0.47
N TYR A 100 14.92 0.08 0.50
CA TYR A 100 16.37 0.08 0.75
C TYR A 100 17.03 -1.31 0.68
N ILE A 101 16.40 -2.27 -0.02
CA ILE A 101 17.08 -3.54 -0.38
C ILE A 101 17.31 -3.52 -1.88
N TYR A 102 18.23 -2.65 -2.32
CA TYR A 102 19.17 -2.95 -3.38
C TYR A 102 20.48 -2.25 -3.03
N LEU A 103 21.56 -3.00 -3.23
CA LEU A 103 22.96 -2.59 -3.17
C LEU A 103 23.22 -1.26 -3.90
#